data_AF-A0A8J7M0G3-F1
#
_entry.id   AF-A0A8J7M0G3-F1
#
_cell.length_a   1.000
_cell.length_b   1.000
_cell.length_c   1.000
_cell.angle_alpha   90.00
_cell.angle_beta   90.00
_cell.angle_gamma   90.00
#
_symmetry.space_group_name_H-M   'P 1'
#
loop_
_entity.id
_entity.type
_entity.pdbx_description
1 polymer ?
#
loop_
_entity_poly.entity_id
_entity_poly.type
_entity_poly.pdbx_seq_one_letter_code
_entity_poly.pdbx_strand_id
1 'polypeptide(L)'
;MKTFLNIALLLLTLACTGCATTYVPVSWGFGSKVQDLSHQDVTLVILFNRYDPDRKTLRVSGTSFDQVMMPSEVKSHLGAYRPDTQLIYRNLYHDYGDTELRDLMVHEFAHHIWFTYMSADQRQQWRAHLRRNPSPLQAMVRMVYPPQADWDAEDFAFTVQSARPIDVMALAALKVIAPEERDQILRTRFPNLAPNLPEQTAAQEEPAK
;
A
#
# COMPACT_ATOMS: atom_id res chain seq x y z
N MET A 1 52.08 -1.29 20.74
CA MET A 1 51.26 -2.50 20.48
C MET A 1 49.81 -2.39 20.97
N LYS A 2 49.52 -1.87 22.18
CA LYS A 2 48.13 -1.74 22.70
C LYS A 2 47.21 -0.87 21.84
N THR A 3 47.73 0.19 21.21
CA THR A 3 46.95 1.14 20.39
C THR A 3 46.48 0.55 19.06
N PHE A 4 47.30 -0.30 18.42
CA PHE A 4 46.95 -0.96 17.16
C PHE A 4 45.85 -2.00 17.34
N LEU A 5 45.88 -2.75 18.45
CA LEU A 5 44.84 -3.73 18.78
C LEU A 5 43.49 -3.04 19.03
N ASN A 6 43.48 -1.90 19.71
CA ASN A 6 42.25 -1.14 19.97
C ASN A 6 41.64 -0.55 18.69
N ILE A 7 42.48 -0.03 17.76
CA ILE A 7 42.01 0.48 16.47
C ILE A 7 41.48 -0.66 15.60
N ALA A 8 42.17 -1.79 15.56
CA ALA A 8 41.70 -2.97 14.83
C ALA A 8 40.39 -3.51 15.40
N LEU A 9 40.22 -3.54 16.72
CA LEU A 9 38.98 -3.96 17.36
C LEU A 9 37.82 -2.99 17.09
N LEU A 10 38.09 -1.68 17.08
CA LEU A 10 37.12 -0.62 16.76
C LEU A 10 36.66 -0.71 15.29
N LEU A 11 37.60 -0.93 14.37
CA LEU A 11 37.31 -1.14 12.95
C LEU A 11 36.57 -2.45 12.70
N LEU A 12 36.87 -3.51 13.45
CA LEU A 12 36.14 -4.77 13.40
C LEU A 12 34.72 -4.60 13.96
N THR A 13 34.53 -3.83 15.03
CA THR A 13 33.19 -3.50 15.54
C THR A 13 32.43 -2.66 14.52
N LEU A 14 33.03 -1.64 13.92
CA LEU A 14 32.42 -0.86 12.83
C LEU A 14 32.07 -1.69 11.60
N ALA A 15 32.89 -2.70 11.25
CA ALA A 15 32.62 -3.62 10.16
C ALA A 15 31.54 -4.67 10.48
N CYS A 16 31.41 -5.08 11.76
CA CYS A 16 30.36 -5.99 12.24
C CYS A 16 29.06 -5.28 12.62
N THR A 17 29.09 -3.98 12.89
CA THR A 17 27.93 -3.11 13.09
C THR A 17 27.59 -2.37 11.80
N GLY A 18 27.87 -2.96 10.64
CA GLY A 18 27.22 -2.53 9.41
C GLY A 18 25.73 -2.49 9.70
N CYS A 19 25.14 -1.29 9.72
CA CYS A 19 23.71 -1.10 9.87
C CYS A 19 23.05 -1.86 8.73
N ALA A 20 22.67 -3.11 8.97
CA ALA A 20 22.05 -3.97 7.99
C ALA A 20 20.61 -3.47 7.82
N THR A 21 20.48 -2.42 7.01
CA THR A 21 19.20 -1.87 6.61
C THR A 21 18.51 -2.91 5.75
N THR A 22 17.40 -3.45 6.25
CA THR A 22 16.61 -4.45 5.52
C THR A 22 15.55 -3.81 4.64
N TYR A 23 15.29 -2.50 4.77
CA TYR A 23 14.24 -1.81 4.02
C TYR A 23 14.75 -0.58 3.30
N VAL A 24 14.37 -0.45 2.04
CA VAL A 24 14.68 0.68 1.18
C VAL A 24 13.38 1.22 0.58
N PRO A 25 13.32 2.51 0.19
CA PRO A 25 12.17 3.02 -0.54
C PRO A 25 11.86 2.14 -1.75
N VAL A 26 10.57 1.95 -2.05
CA VAL A 26 10.11 0.97 -3.05
C VAL A 26 10.70 1.23 -4.44
N SER A 27 10.96 2.48 -4.80
CA SER A 27 11.57 2.86 -6.08
C SER A 27 13.08 2.60 -6.17
N TRP A 28 13.77 2.35 -5.06
CA TRP A 28 15.21 2.11 -5.08
C TRP A 28 15.52 0.79 -5.82
N GLY A 29 16.29 0.86 -6.90
CA GLY A 29 16.56 -0.29 -7.78
C GLY A 29 15.37 -0.74 -8.65
N PHE A 30 14.17 -0.16 -8.48
CA PHE A 30 12.95 -0.51 -9.21
C PHE A 30 12.26 0.73 -9.83
N GLY A 31 12.99 1.83 -10.00
CA GLY A 31 12.40 3.15 -10.32
C GLY A 31 11.47 3.14 -11.53
N SER A 32 11.92 2.59 -12.68
CA SER A 32 11.07 2.49 -13.88
C SER A 32 9.86 1.59 -13.65
N LYS A 33 10.07 0.39 -13.10
CA LYS A 33 8.99 -0.58 -12.81
C LYS A 33 7.93 0.00 -11.88
N VAL A 34 8.32 0.66 -10.79
CA VAL A 34 7.41 1.30 -9.85
C VAL A 34 6.62 2.42 -10.52
N GLN A 35 7.28 3.23 -11.37
CA GLN A 35 6.58 4.24 -12.15
C GLN A 35 5.59 3.61 -13.13
N ASP A 36 6.01 2.61 -13.91
CA ASP A 36 5.16 1.92 -14.87
C ASP A 36 3.93 1.33 -14.18
N LEU A 37 4.11 0.57 -13.09
CA LEU A 37 3.01 0.01 -12.29
C LEU A 37 2.06 1.11 -11.78
N SER A 38 2.59 2.22 -11.27
CA SER A 38 1.77 3.34 -10.76
C SER A 38 0.95 4.05 -11.84
N HIS A 39 1.29 3.90 -13.12
CA HIS A 39 0.59 4.51 -14.26
C HIS A 39 -0.22 3.52 -15.11
N GLN A 40 -0.04 2.21 -14.92
CA GLN A 40 -0.65 1.18 -15.76
C GLN A 40 -1.64 0.29 -15.03
N ASP A 41 -1.40 -0.08 -13.76
CA ASP A 41 -2.35 -0.88 -12.99
C ASP A 41 -3.58 -0.05 -12.63
N VAL A 42 -4.76 -0.51 -13.02
CA VAL A 42 -6.01 0.24 -12.82
C VAL A 42 -6.27 0.64 -11.36
N THR A 43 -5.90 -0.22 -10.41
CA THR A 43 -6.11 0.06 -8.98
C THR A 43 -5.11 1.11 -8.52
N LEU A 44 -3.82 0.92 -8.82
CA LEU A 44 -2.78 1.89 -8.46
C LEU A 44 -3.03 3.26 -9.09
N VAL A 45 -3.39 3.32 -10.38
CA VAL A 45 -3.68 4.58 -11.09
C VAL A 45 -4.79 5.36 -10.39
N ILE A 46 -5.91 4.71 -10.09
CA ILE A 46 -7.04 5.33 -9.42
C ILE A 46 -6.62 5.86 -8.05
N LEU A 47 -5.99 5.01 -7.23
CA LEU A 47 -5.62 5.37 -5.87
C LEU A 47 -4.58 6.49 -5.86
N PHE A 48 -3.53 6.41 -6.68
CA PHE A 48 -2.49 7.44 -6.75
C PHE A 48 -3.04 8.76 -7.30
N ASN A 49 -3.85 8.76 -8.36
CA ASN A 49 -4.44 10.01 -8.86
C ASN A 49 -5.26 10.74 -7.81
N ARG A 50 -5.94 9.99 -6.94
CA ARG A 50 -6.82 10.54 -5.91
C ARG A 50 -6.07 10.99 -4.65
N TYR A 51 -5.07 10.24 -4.22
CA TYR A 51 -4.46 10.40 -2.89
C TYR A 51 -2.99 10.81 -2.91
N ASP A 52 -2.29 10.64 -4.02
CA ASP A 52 -0.90 11.05 -4.18
C ASP A 52 -0.57 11.30 -5.67
N PRO A 53 -1.11 12.39 -6.27
CA PRO A 53 -1.01 12.67 -7.70
C PRO A 53 0.45 12.86 -8.15
N ASP A 54 1.33 13.27 -7.23
CA ASP A 54 2.75 13.45 -7.49
C ASP A 54 3.58 12.17 -7.23
N ARG A 55 2.96 11.11 -6.72
CA ARG A 55 3.59 9.84 -6.32
C ARG A 55 4.72 10.06 -5.30
N LYS A 56 4.54 11.00 -4.37
CA LYS A 56 5.50 11.34 -3.31
C LYS A 56 5.80 10.14 -2.42
N THR A 57 4.82 9.28 -2.17
CA THR A 57 4.97 8.03 -1.41
C THR A 57 5.92 7.02 -2.07
N LEU A 58 6.18 7.16 -3.38
CA LEU A 58 7.12 6.33 -4.14
C LEU A 58 8.51 6.97 -4.30
N ARG A 59 8.64 8.28 -4.06
CA ARG A 59 9.87 9.03 -4.42
C ARG A 59 10.99 8.85 -3.40
N VAL A 60 12.21 8.96 -3.91
CA VAL A 60 13.38 9.39 -3.16
C VAL A 60 13.89 10.64 -3.86
N SER A 61 13.91 11.79 -3.17
CA SER A 61 14.60 12.97 -3.70
C SER A 61 16.09 12.67 -3.76
N GLY A 62 16.71 12.85 -4.93
CA GLY A 62 18.09 12.45 -5.26
C GLY A 62 19.23 13.14 -4.49
N THR A 63 19.00 13.67 -3.29
CA THR A 63 20.04 14.27 -2.44
C THR A 63 19.75 13.93 -0.99
N SER A 64 20.24 12.77 -0.57
CA SER A 64 20.51 12.32 0.81
C SER A 64 20.01 10.90 0.99
N PHE A 65 20.96 9.99 1.14
CA PHE A 65 20.74 8.61 1.56
C PHE A 65 20.48 8.52 3.09
N ASP A 66 20.30 9.67 3.77
CA ASP A 66 20.33 9.77 5.24
C ASP A 66 18.92 9.67 5.89
N GLN A 67 17.87 9.70 5.08
CA GLN A 67 16.49 9.47 5.49
C GLN A 67 15.95 8.40 4.54
N VAL A 68 15.66 7.15 4.89
CA VAL A 68 15.17 6.60 6.15
C VAL A 68 15.50 5.12 6.09
N MET A 69 16.52 4.70 6.84
CA MET A 69 16.81 3.29 7.02
C MET A 69 15.88 2.79 8.12
N MET A 70 14.96 1.87 7.80
CA MET A 70 14.13 1.27 8.84
C MET A 70 14.98 0.28 9.65
N PRO A 71 15.04 0.41 11.00
CA PRO A 71 15.79 -0.52 11.85
C PRO A 71 15.26 -1.96 11.67
N SER A 72 16.18 -2.92 11.80
CA SER A 72 16.06 -4.33 11.39
C SER A 72 15.02 -5.20 12.14
N GLU A 73 14.05 -4.61 12.81
CA GLU A 73 13.09 -5.34 13.67
C GLU A 73 12.07 -6.16 12.88
N VAL A 74 12.10 -6.06 11.55
CA VAL A 74 11.07 -6.64 10.69
C VAL A 74 11.71 -7.42 9.54
N LYS A 75 12.57 -8.40 9.81
CA LYS A 75 13.14 -9.24 8.73
C LYS A 75 12.10 -10.07 7.95
N SER A 76 10.84 -10.05 8.38
CA SER A 76 9.76 -10.93 7.89
C SER A 76 8.65 -10.24 7.08
N HIS A 77 8.64 -8.92 6.93
CA HIS A 77 7.65 -8.25 6.06
C HIS A 77 8.23 -8.00 4.66
N LEU A 78 7.35 -8.04 3.66
CA LEU A 78 7.71 -7.72 2.28
C LEU A 78 7.75 -6.20 2.09
N GLY A 79 6.86 -5.45 2.73
CA GLY A 79 6.79 -4.00 2.62
C GLY A 79 6.52 -3.33 3.96
N ALA A 80 6.60 -2.00 3.95
CA ALA A 80 6.11 -1.18 5.04
C ALA A 80 5.78 0.23 4.56
N TYR A 81 4.61 0.74 4.91
CA TYR A 81 4.29 2.16 4.88
C TYR A 81 4.68 2.83 6.21
N ARG A 82 5.33 3.98 6.12
CA ARG A 82 5.75 4.77 7.28
C ARG A 82 4.96 6.08 7.36
N PRO A 83 4.05 6.25 8.35
CA PRO A 83 3.23 7.46 8.46
C PRO A 83 4.00 8.76 8.69
N ASP A 84 5.16 8.69 9.35
CA ASP A 84 6.03 9.83 9.66
C ASP A 84 6.70 10.42 8.42
N THR A 85 7.11 9.55 7.50
CA THR A 85 7.83 9.93 6.27
C THR A 85 6.92 9.91 5.05
N GLN A 86 5.74 9.30 5.18
CA GLN A 86 4.78 9.05 4.11
C GLN A 86 5.42 8.31 2.93
N LEU A 87 6.33 7.37 3.21
CA LEU A 87 7.04 6.61 2.19
C LEU A 87 6.67 5.13 2.27
N ILE A 88 6.64 4.49 1.10
CA ILE A 88 6.52 3.04 0.96
C ILE A 88 7.92 2.44 0.84
N TYR A 89 8.19 1.46 1.70
CA TYR A 89 9.44 0.70 1.72
C TYR A 89 9.20 -0.73 1.27
N ARG A 90 10.26 -1.34 0.74
CA ARG A 90 10.34 -2.76 0.42
C ARG A 90 11.54 -3.38 1.10
N ASN A 91 11.49 -4.69 1.30
CA ASN A 91 12.64 -5.44 1.78
C ASN A 91 13.77 -5.44 0.73
N LEU A 92 14.99 -5.10 1.14
CA LEU A 92 16.17 -5.02 0.28
C LEU A 92 16.61 -6.41 -0.22
N TYR A 93 16.42 -7.44 0.60
CA TYR A 93 16.92 -8.79 0.34
C TYR A 93 15.92 -9.69 -0.38
N HIS A 94 14.73 -9.17 -0.68
CA HIS A 94 13.68 -9.87 -1.41
C HIS A 94 13.73 -9.48 -2.89
N ASP A 95 13.63 -10.48 -3.77
CA ASP A 95 13.54 -10.27 -5.21
C ASP A 95 12.07 -10.28 -5.62
N TYR A 96 11.57 -9.13 -6.06
CA TYR A 96 10.15 -8.93 -6.35
C TYR A 96 9.85 -9.22 -7.82
N GLY A 97 8.94 -10.17 -8.05
CA GLY A 97 8.23 -10.26 -9.33
C GLY A 97 7.28 -9.06 -9.51
N ASP A 98 6.86 -8.80 -10.75
CA ASP A 98 6.03 -7.62 -11.05
C ASP A 98 4.67 -7.64 -10.30
N THR A 99 4.02 -8.81 -10.20
CA THR A 99 2.78 -9.00 -9.43
C THR A 99 2.99 -8.72 -7.94
N GLU A 100 4.10 -9.18 -7.37
CA GLU A 100 4.39 -9.03 -5.95
C GLU A 100 4.75 -7.57 -5.61
N LEU A 101 5.52 -6.91 -6.48
CA LEU A 101 5.81 -5.50 -6.36
C LEU A 101 4.53 -4.66 -6.44
N ARG A 102 3.65 -4.98 -7.39
CA ARG A 102 2.33 -4.34 -7.53
C ARG A 102 1.51 -4.52 -6.26
N ASP A 103 1.46 -5.73 -5.72
CA ASP A 103 0.67 -6.06 -4.53
C ASP A 103 1.20 -5.35 -3.29
N LEU A 104 2.53 -5.31 -3.11
CA LEU A 104 3.18 -4.51 -2.08
C LEU A 104 2.79 -3.04 -2.23
N MET A 105 2.88 -2.48 -3.44
CA MET A 105 2.54 -1.08 -3.67
C MET A 105 1.07 -0.79 -3.32
N VAL A 106 0.13 -1.66 -3.70
CA VAL A 106 -1.29 -1.48 -3.35
C VAL A 106 -1.51 -1.58 -1.85
N HIS A 107 -0.94 -2.60 -1.21
CA HIS A 107 -1.09 -2.85 0.23
C HIS A 107 -0.57 -1.67 1.05
N GLU A 108 0.67 -1.25 0.81
CA GLU A 108 1.29 -0.17 1.57
C GLU A 108 0.67 1.20 1.24
N PHE A 109 0.19 1.41 0.01
CA PHE A 109 -0.55 2.62 -0.32
C PHE A 109 -1.95 2.65 0.32
N ALA A 110 -2.58 1.49 0.55
CA ALA A 110 -3.82 1.43 1.31
C ALA A 110 -3.60 1.86 2.77
N HIS A 111 -2.45 1.55 3.38
CA HIS A 111 -2.07 2.11 4.68
C HIS A 111 -1.97 3.64 4.65
N HIS A 112 -1.40 4.22 3.59
CA HIS A 112 -1.37 5.67 3.40
C HIS A 112 -2.79 6.27 3.39
N ILE A 113 -3.72 5.65 2.65
CA ILE A 113 -5.13 6.07 2.61
C ILE A 113 -5.78 5.96 3.99
N TRP A 114 -5.57 4.83 4.67
CA TRP A 114 -6.13 4.57 5.99
C TRP A 114 -5.71 5.64 6.99
N PHE A 115 -4.40 5.85 7.17
CA PHE A 115 -3.86 6.73 8.20
C PHE A 115 -4.04 8.22 7.87
N THR A 116 -3.89 8.61 6.61
CA THR A 116 -3.84 10.03 6.22
C THR A 116 -5.20 10.59 5.79
N TYR A 117 -6.06 9.79 5.12
CA TYR A 117 -7.23 10.33 4.43
C TYR A 117 -8.57 9.82 4.95
N MET A 118 -8.64 8.60 5.50
CA MET A 118 -9.91 8.09 6.02
C MET A 118 -10.27 8.73 7.36
N SER A 119 -11.49 9.25 7.44
CA SER A 119 -12.07 9.75 8.69
C SER A 119 -12.40 8.60 9.66
N ALA A 120 -12.56 8.93 10.95
CA ALA A 120 -12.96 7.95 11.96
C ALA A 120 -14.30 7.25 11.61
N ASP A 121 -15.25 7.99 11.05
CA ASP A 121 -16.54 7.47 10.61
C ASP A 121 -16.37 6.50 9.43
N GLN A 122 -15.58 6.85 8.41
CA GLN A 122 -15.28 5.95 7.29
C GLN A 122 -14.62 4.65 7.77
N ARG A 123 -13.65 4.73 8.70
CA ARG A 123 -13.01 3.56 9.31
C ARG A 123 -14.03 2.70 10.09
N GLN A 124 -14.96 3.32 10.82
CA GLN A 124 -16.02 2.60 11.52
C GLN A 124 -16.99 1.90 10.56
N GLN A 125 -17.40 2.58 9.49
CA GLN A 125 -18.26 1.99 8.47
C GLN A 125 -17.54 0.84 7.74
N TRP A 126 -16.24 0.96 7.48
CA TRP A 126 -15.43 -0.12 6.92
C TRP A 126 -15.41 -1.36 7.83
N ARG A 127 -15.17 -1.18 9.14
CA ARG A 127 -15.27 -2.28 10.12
C ARG A 127 -16.65 -2.94 10.09
N ALA A 128 -17.72 -2.16 9.97
CA ALA A 128 -19.07 -2.70 9.86
C ALA A 128 -19.28 -3.49 8.57
N HIS A 129 -18.73 -3.03 7.44
CA HIS A 129 -18.71 -3.77 6.17
C HIS A 129 -18.00 -5.12 6.32
N LEU A 130 -16.80 -5.11 6.88
CA LEU A 130 -15.99 -6.32 7.09
C LEU A 130 -16.65 -7.34 8.03
N ARG A 131 -17.37 -6.89 9.07
CA ARG A 131 -18.17 -7.77 9.93
C ARG A 131 -19.35 -8.42 9.19
N ARG A 132 -19.99 -7.69 8.27
CA ARG A 132 -21.11 -8.22 7.47
C ARG A 132 -20.63 -9.13 6.34
N ASN A 133 -19.43 -8.88 5.83
CA ASN A 133 -18.84 -9.55 4.68
C ASN A 133 -17.44 -10.09 5.02
N PRO A 134 -17.32 -11.05 5.96
CA PRO A 134 -16.02 -11.56 6.37
C PRO A 134 -15.24 -12.12 5.17
N SER A 135 -13.92 -11.96 5.20
CA SER A 135 -13.00 -12.46 4.17
C SER A 135 -12.01 -13.45 4.79
N PRO A 136 -11.58 -14.51 4.08
CA PRO A 136 -10.50 -15.38 4.55
C PRO A 136 -9.21 -14.62 4.92
N LEU A 137 -8.97 -13.47 4.28
CA LEU A 137 -7.82 -12.61 4.57
C LEU A 137 -7.85 -12.05 5.99
N GLN A 138 -9.03 -11.80 6.56
CA GLN A 138 -9.16 -11.36 7.95
C GLN A 138 -8.61 -12.41 8.90
N ALA A 139 -8.91 -13.69 8.68
CA ALA A 139 -8.38 -14.78 9.50
C ALA A 139 -6.85 -14.88 9.36
N MET A 140 -6.32 -14.72 8.14
CA MET A 140 -4.89 -14.68 7.88
C MET A 140 -4.19 -13.54 8.64
N VAL A 141 -4.74 -12.32 8.65
CA VAL A 141 -4.17 -11.18 9.39
C VAL A 141 -3.98 -11.53 10.87
N ARG A 142 -4.98 -12.15 11.51
CA ARG A 142 -4.91 -12.52 12.94
C ARG A 142 -3.93 -13.66 13.22
N MET A 143 -3.60 -14.47 12.21
CA MET A 143 -2.60 -15.53 12.33
C MET A 143 -1.17 -15.03 12.14
N VAL A 144 -0.99 -14.05 11.25
CA VAL A 144 0.34 -13.57 10.83
C VAL A 144 0.82 -12.40 11.68
N TYR A 145 -0.09 -11.50 12.06
CA TYR A 145 0.26 -10.29 12.81
C TYR A 145 0.06 -10.51 14.31
N PRO A 146 0.96 -9.98 15.15
CA PRO A 146 0.86 -10.15 16.59
C PRO A 146 -0.40 -9.46 17.15
N PRO A 147 -0.92 -9.87 18.32
CA PRO A 147 -2.17 -9.35 18.88
C PRO A 147 -2.23 -7.84 19.12
N GLN A 148 -1.08 -7.19 19.26
CA GLN A 148 -0.95 -5.74 19.43
C GLN A 148 -0.88 -4.94 18.12
N ALA A 149 -0.93 -5.60 16.96
CA ALA A 149 -0.95 -4.92 15.67
C ALA A 149 -2.30 -4.22 15.43
N ASP A 150 -2.29 -3.15 14.63
CA ASP A 150 -3.52 -2.52 14.15
C ASP A 150 -4.16 -3.40 13.05
N TRP A 151 -4.88 -4.43 13.50
CA TRP A 151 -5.56 -5.37 12.60
C TRP A 151 -6.57 -4.70 11.67
N ASP A 152 -7.15 -3.56 12.06
CA ASP A 152 -8.11 -2.86 11.20
C ASP A 152 -7.41 -2.24 9.99
N ALA A 153 -6.22 -1.66 10.19
CA ALA A 153 -5.40 -1.13 9.11
C ALA A 153 -4.94 -2.25 8.16
N GLU A 154 -4.45 -3.37 8.70
CA GLU A 154 -4.03 -4.51 7.88
C GLU A 154 -5.20 -5.17 7.14
N ASP A 155 -6.35 -5.31 7.80
CA ASP A 155 -7.57 -5.80 7.16
C ASP A 155 -7.99 -4.91 5.98
N PHE A 156 -7.91 -3.59 6.15
CA PHE A 156 -8.15 -2.65 5.06
C PHE A 156 -7.14 -2.87 3.93
N ALA A 157 -5.85 -2.90 4.23
CA ALA A 157 -4.79 -3.03 3.24
C ALA A 157 -4.88 -4.33 2.42
N PHE A 158 -5.02 -5.49 3.08
CA PHE A 158 -5.20 -6.76 2.38
C PHE A 158 -6.50 -6.83 1.59
N THR A 159 -7.57 -6.23 2.09
CA THR A 159 -8.85 -6.18 1.36
C THR A 159 -8.76 -5.26 0.14
N VAL A 160 -7.99 -4.18 0.16
CA VAL A 160 -7.77 -3.34 -1.03
C VAL A 160 -6.87 -4.06 -2.05
N GLN A 161 -5.78 -4.70 -1.59
CA GLN A 161 -4.89 -5.51 -2.43
C GLN A 161 -5.67 -6.59 -3.20
N SER A 162 -6.45 -7.37 -2.46
CA SER A 162 -7.22 -8.54 -2.93
C SER A 162 -8.72 -8.31 -2.90
N ALA A 163 -9.16 -7.13 -3.35
CA ALA A 163 -10.57 -6.71 -3.28
C ALA A 163 -11.49 -7.70 -3.99
N ARG A 164 -12.62 -8.02 -3.35
CA ARG A 164 -13.76 -8.68 -4.01
C ARG A 164 -14.67 -7.61 -4.61
N PRO A 165 -15.57 -7.96 -5.55
CA PRO A 165 -16.53 -7.00 -6.11
C PRO A 165 -17.31 -6.22 -5.04
N ILE A 166 -17.77 -6.90 -4.00
CA ILE A 166 -18.49 -6.27 -2.88
C ILE A 166 -17.65 -5.26 -2.10
N ASP A 167 -16.33 -5.49 -2.01
CA ASP A 167 -15.41 -4.57 -1.34
C ASP A 167 -15.17 -3.33 -2.20
N VAL A 168 -15.06 -3.49 -3.53
CA VAL A 168 -14.99 -2.35 -4.48
C VAL A 168 -16.24 -1.49 -4.40
N MET A 169 -17.43 -2.10 -4.32
CA MET A 169 -18.69 -1.39 -4.09
C MET A 169 -18.69 -0.61 -2.76
N ALA A 170 -18.16 -1.23 -1.68
CA ALA A 170 -18.06 -0.60 -0.38
C ALA A 170 -17.09 0.58 -0.37
N LEU A 171 -15.93 0.47 -1.03
CA LEU A 171 -14.98 1.59 -1.18
C LEU A 171 -15.64 2.80 -1.85
N ALA A 172 -16.50 2.58 -2.86
CA ALA A 172 -17.25 3.64 -3.52
C ALA A 172 -18.33 4.24 -2.60
N ALA A 173 -19.08 3.40 -1.88
CA ALA A 173 -20.09 3.87 -0.93
C ALA A 173 -19.48 4.73 0.19
N LEU A 174 -18.25 4.41 0.61
CA LEU A 174 -17.47 5.19 1.58
C LEU A 174 -16.79 6.42 0.98
N LYS A 175 -16.94 6.67 -0.33
CA LYS A 175 -16.28 7.74 -1.08
C LYS A 175 -14.74 7.67 -1.06
N VAL A 176 -14.20 6.47 -0.84
CA VAL A 176 -12.75 6.19 -0.97
C VAL A 176 -12.37 6.17 -2.45
N ILE A 177 -13.25 5.67 -3.30
CA ILE A 177 -13.17 5.84 -4.77
C ILE A 177 -14.48 6.45 -5.28
N ALA A 178 -14.44 7.04 -6.46
CA ALA A 178 -15.62 7.55 -7.15
C ALA A 178 -16.43 6.40 -7.78
N PRO A 179 -17.74 6.60 -8.04
CA PRO A 179 -18.58 5.59 -8.71
C PRO A 179 -18.04 5.13 -10.07
N GLU A 180 -17.50 6.05 -10.86
CA GLU A 180 -16.88 5.80 -12.16
C GLU A 180 -15.56 5.01 -12.04
N GLU A 181 -14.76 5.30 -11.01
CA GLU A 181 -13.54 4.55 -10.68
C GLU A 181 -13.88 3.10 -10.26
N ARG A 182 -14.93 2.92 -9.47
CA ARG A 182 -15.49 1.61 -9.13
C ARG A 182 -15.89 0.84 -10.38
N ASP A 183 -16.63 1.46 -11.30
CA ASP A 183 -17.05 0.81 -12.55
C ASP A 183 -15.85 0.39 -13.39
N GLN A 184 -14.82 1.23 -13.46
CA GLN A 184 -13.56 0.92 -14.15
C GLN A 184 -12.84 -0.28 -13.53
N ILE A 185 -12.72 -0.33 -12.19
CA ILE A 185 -12.12 -1.47 -11.48
C ILE A 185 -12.93 -2.74 -11.74
N LEU A 186 -14.26 -2.66 -11.64
CA LEU A 186 -15.14 -3.81 -11.81
C LEU A 186 -15.04 -4.40 -13.22
N ARG A 187 -15.06 -3.55 -14.26
CA ARG A 187 -14.89 -4.00 -15.65
C ARG A 187 -13.53 -4.62 -15.92
N THR A 188 -12.47 -4.06 -15.32
CA THR A 188 -11.09 -4.48 -15.60
C THR A 188 -10.70 -5.74 -14.83
N ARG A 189 -11.03 -5.82 -13.53
CA ARG A 189 -10.62 -6.93 -12.65
C ARG A 189 -11.64 -8.06 -12.58
N PHE A 190 -12.91 -7.77 -12.86
CA PHE A 190 -14.01 -8.74 -12.78
C PHE A 190 -14.86 -8.72 -14.06
N PRO A 191 -14.29 -9.02 -15.24
CA PRO A 191 -14.97 -8.86 -16.52
C PRO A 191 -16.27 -9.68 -16.61
N ASN A 192 -16.35 -10.81 -15.91
CA ASN A 192 -17.54 -11.67 -15.86
C ASN A 192 -18.72 -11.07 -15.06
N LEU A 193 -18.51 -9.98 -14.31
CA LEU A 193 -19.54 -9.28 -13.53
C LEU A 193 -20.01 -7.97 -14.17
N ALA A 194 -19.25 -7.45 -15.14
CA ALA A 194 -19.56 -6.22 -15.86
C ALA A 194 -20.94 -6.19 -16.58
N PRO A 195 -21.49 -7.30 -17.11
CA PRO A 195 -22.78 -7.27 -17.82
C PRO A 195 -24.01 -6.94 -16.94
N ASN A 196 -23.87 -6.96 -15.62
CA ASN A 196 -24.98 -6.76 -14.67
C ASN A 196 -24.87 -5.46 -13.85
N LEU A 197 -23.95 -4.56 -14.20
CA LEU A 197 -23.91 -3.24 -13.60
C LEU A 197 -25.03 -2.39 -14.22
N PRO A 198 -25.88 -1.71 -13.42
CA PRO A 198 -26.89 -0.83 -13.97
C PRO A 198 -26.18 0.22 -14.85
N GLU A 199 -26.57 0.28 -16.13
CA GLU A 199 -26.11 1.35 -17.02
C GLU A 199 -26.38 2.68 -16.32
N GLN A 200 -25.35 3.54 -16.26
CA GLN A 200 -25.51 4.89 -15.74
C GLN A 200 -26.62 5.54 -16.55
N THR A 201 -27.77 5.75 -15.92
CA THR A 201 -28.84 6.57 -16.47
C THR A 201 -28.22 7.95 -16.66
N ALA A 202 -27.81 8.26 -17.89
CA ALA A 202 -27.45 9.61 -18.26
C ALA A 202 -28.65 10.48 -17.85
N ALA A 203 -28.43 11.40 -16.91
CA ALA A 203 -29.41 12.38 -16.56
C ALA A 203 -29.75 13.16 -17.84
N GLN A 204 -30.87 12.81 -18.45
CA GLN A 204 -31.51 13.66 -19.44
C GLN A 204 -32.07 14.84 -18.66
N GLU A 205 -31.31 15.93 -18.65
CA GLU A 205 -31.87 17.26 -18.40
C GLU A 205 -32.91 17.52 -19.49
N GLU A 206 -34.19 17.33 -19.17
CA GLU A 206 -35.28 17.93 -19.94
C GLU A 206 -35.19 19.45 -19.78
N PRO A 207 -35.09 20.22 -20.89
CA PRO A 207 -35.25 21.66 -20.80
C PRO A 207 -36.73 21.95 -20.56
N ALA A 208 -37.03 22.57 -19.41
CA ALA A 208 -38.35 23.07 -19.10
C ALA A 208 -38.84 24.03 -20.20
N LYS A 209 -40.06 23.78 -20.69
CA LYS A 209 -40.89 24.74 -21.41
C LYS A 209 -42.24 24.85 -20.73
#